data_AF-A0A5B8N237-F1
#
_entry.id   AF-A0A5B8N237-F1
#
_cell.length_a   1.000
_cell.length_b   1.000
_cell.length_c   1.000
_cell.angle_alpha   90.00
_cell.angle_beta   90.00
_cell.angle_gamma   90.00
#
_symmetry.space_group_name_H-M   'P 1'
#
loop_
_entity.id
_entity.type
_entity.pdbx_description
1 polymer ?
#
loop_
_entity_poly.entity_id
_entity_poly.type
_entity_poly.pdbx_seq_one_letter_code
_entity_poly.pdbx_strand_id
1 'polypeptide(L)'
;MQDHPPPGAPGGVKYSDTKPHRSLFERLTALISPEPENRAELLEILHDAHERNLIDADALSMIEGVFQVSDLSARDIMVPRPQMDVIDITKPIEEWMPLVLETAHSRFPAIDGDRDKVIGTLLAKDLLRYYAEESFDVRDMLRPAVFIPESKQLNVLLRDFRSNRNHMAIVVDEYGGVAGLITIEDVLEQIVGDIEDEYDFDEEEDNILPVKDGVRRLRWRVKALTEIGQLNETLGTAFSDDDVDTIGGLVANHLGRVPRKGDVFDIDGVRFEVLRADARQVHVLLVEKLPQQAQQEFS
;
A
#
# COMPACT_ATOMS: atom_id res chain seq x y z
N MET A 1 1.83 -47.01 -66.72
CA MET A 1 0.57 -46.33 -66.41
C MET A 1 0.88 -45.27 -65.37
N GLN A 2 0.58 -44.02 -65.71
CA GLN A 2 0.45 -42.76 -64.95
C GLN A 2 0.41 -42.87 -63.40
N ASP A 3 0.98 -41.97 -62.58
CA ASP A 3 0.65 -40.53 -62.49
C ASP A 3 1.62 -39.71 -61.61
N HIS A 4 1.75 -38.42 -61.97
CA HIS A 4 2.05 -37.16 -61.24
C HIS A 4 3.01 -37.03 -60.01
N PRO A 5 3.77 -35.92 -59.91
CA PRO A 5 4.58 -35.54 -58.75
C PRO A 5 3.80 -34.71 -57.71
N PRO A 6 4.24 -34.62 -56.43
CA PRO A 6 3.63 -33.71 -55.46
C PRO A 6 4.29 -32.30 -55.47
N PRO A 7 3.58 -31.25 -54.97
CA PRO A 7 3.86 -29.85 -55.27
C PRO A 7 4.49 -29.05 -54.10
N GLY A 8 5.14 -27.93 -54.47
CA GLY A 8 5.03 -26.63 -53.78
C GLY A 8 5.83 -26.39 -52.49
N ALA A 9 6.87 -25.57 -52.57
CA ALA A 9 7.41 -24.79 -51.44
C ALA A 9 6.50 -23.57 -51.14
N PRO A 10 6.58 -22.94 -49.94
CA PRO A 10 7.51 -21.80 -49.78
C PRO A 10 8.12 -21.76 -48.37
N GLY A 11 9.35 -21.30 -48.14
CA GLY A 11 9.81 -19.93 -48.36
C GLY A 11 10.50 -19.50 -47.06
N GLY A 12 11.81 -19.70 -46.99
CA GLY A 12 12.62 -19.23 -45.86
C GLY A 12 12.64 -17.71 -45.84
N VAL A 13 12.01 -17.10 -44.84
CA VAL A 13 12.11 -15.67 -44.59
C VAL A 13 13.50 -15.40 -44.02
N LYS A 14 14.42 -15.00 -44.89
CA LYS A 14 15.63 -14.27 -44.47
C LYS A 14 15.17 -12.89 -44.02
N TYR A 15 15.14 -12.63 -42.72
CA TYR A 15 15.11 -11.26 -42.23
C TYR A 15 16.42 -10.60 -42.63
N SER A 16 16.37 -9.77 -43.67
CA SER A 16 17.41 -8.79 -43.94
C SER A 16 17.40 -7.77 -42.80
N ASP A 17 18.42 -7.80 -41.94
CA ASP A 17 18.69 -6.73 -40.99
C ASP A 17 19.26 -5.54 -41.78
N THR A 18 18.36 -4.78 -42.40
CA THR A 18 18.65 -3.43 -42.89
C THR A 18 17.98 -2.46 -41.94
N LYS A 19 18.73 -2.00 -40.93
CA LYS A 19 18.36 -0.82 -40.15
C LYS A 19 18.17 0.34 -41.14
N PRO A 20 16.98 0.98 -41.18
CA PRO A 20 16.80 2.12 -42.06
C PRO A 20 17.71 3.24 -41.55
N HIS A 21 18.50 3.83 -42.46
CA HIS A 21 19.25 5.05 -42.16
C HIS A 21 18.24 6.15 -41.83
N ARG A 22 18.15 6.52 -40.54
CA ARG A 22 17.31 7.63 -40.06
C ARG A 22 17.58 8.88 -40.89
N SER A 23 16.52 9.48 -41.41
CA SER A 23 16.60 10.69 -42.24
C SER A 23 17.18 11.85 -41.43
N LEU A 24 17.94 12.76 -42.07
CA LEU A 24 18.41 14.00 -41.44
C LEU A 24 17.27 14.82 -40.83
N PHE A 25 16.07 14.68 -41.37
CA PHE A 25 14.85 15.31 -40.88
C PHE A 25 14.35 14.69 -39.56
N GLU A 26 14.45 13.36 -39.42
CA GLU A 26 14.12 12.65 -38.18
C GLU A 26 15.10 12.97 -37.05
N ARG A 27 16.38 13.18 -37.39
CA ARG A 27 17.40 13.67 -36.46
C ARG A 27 17.15 15.12 -36.01
N LEU A 28 16.56 15.93 -36.88
CA LEU A 28 16.20 17.31 -36.55
C LEU A 28 14.93 17.40 -35.69
N THR A 29 13.95 16.53 -35.92
CA THR A 29 12.74 16.45 -35.07
C THR A 29 13.05 15.88 -33.69
N ALA A 30 14.00 14.94 -33.58
CA ALA A 30 14.48 14.43 -32.29
C ALA A 30 15.20 15.50 -31.43
N LEU A 31 15.68 16.59 -32.05
CA LEU A 31 16.24 17.75 -31.34
C LEU A 31 15.16 18.73 -30.83
N ILE A 32 13.92 18.61 -31.30
CA ILE A 32 12.82 19.55 -31.02
C ILE A 32 11.77 18.93 -30.09
N SER A 33 11.63 17.60 -30.09
CA SER A 33 10.85 16.85 -29.10
C SER A 33 11.73 15.73 -28.56
N PRO A 34 12.50 15.97 -27.48
CA PRO A 34 13.24 14.90 -26.84
C PRO A 34 12.25 13.82 -26.38
N GLU A 35 12.42 12.61 -26.89
CA GLU A 35 11.75 11.43 -26.33
C GLU A 35 12.37 11.19 -24.95
N PRO A 36 11.57 10.90 -23.91
CA PRO A 36 12.11 10.67 -22.58
C PRO A 36 13.06 9.46 -22.61
N GLU A 37 14.31 9.66 -22.19
CA GLU A 37 15.34 8.61 -22.20
C GLU A 37 15.36 7.80 -20.90
N ASN A 38 14.77 8.35 -19.84
CA ASN A 38 14.71 7.73 -18.52
C ASN A 38 13.38 8.00 -17.82
N ARG A 39 13.18 7.33 -16.68
CA ARG A 39 11.95 7.45 -15.89
C ARG A 39 11.70 8.87 -15.36
N ALA A 40 12.75 9.60 -14.97
CA ALA A 40 12.58 10.95 -14.44
C ALA A 40 12.04 11.90 -15.52
N GLU A 41 12.60 11.86 -16.72
CA GLU A 41 12.11 12.63 -17.87
C GLU A 41 10.68 12.24 -18.27
N LEU A 42 10.33 10.96 -18.18
CA LEU A 42 8.96 10.52 -18.43
C LEU A 42 7.97 11.07 -17.39
N LEU A 43 8.36 11.10 -16.12
CA LEU A 43 7.55 11.68 -15.04
C LEU A 43 7.38 13.20 -15.23
N GLU A 44 8.43 13.92 -15.62
CA GLU A 44 8.33 15.36 -15.94
C GLU A 44 7.29 15.62 -17.03
N ILE A 45 7.28 14.80 -18.09
CA ILE A 45 6.26 14.91 -19.16
C ILE A 45 4.84 14.65 -18.62
N LEU A 46 4.68 13.71 -17.69
CA LEU A 46 3.39 13.40 -17.07
C LEU A 46 2.93 14.53 -16.13
N HIS A 47 3.82 15.13 -15.34
CA HIS A 47 3.51 16.33 -14.55
C HIS A 47 3.09 17.49 -15.44
N ASP A 48 3.84 17.74 -16.52
CA ASP A 48 3.50 18.75 -17.53
C ASP A 48 2.11 18.50 -18.15
N ALA A 49 1.75 17.24 -18.38
CA ALA A 49 0.43 16.87 -18.89
C ALA A 49 -0.68 17.12 -17.84
N HIS A 50 -0.40 16.88 -16.56
CA HIS A 50 -1.30 17.19 -15.46
C HIS A 50 -1.52 18.70 -15.29
N GLU A 51 -0.46 19.52 -15.30
CA GLU A 51 -0.56 20.99 -15.24
C GLU A 51 -1.40 21.58 -16.39
N ARG A 52 -1.35 20.92 -17.55
CA ARG A 52 -2.16 21.25 -18.73
C ARG A 52 -3.57 20.65 -18.69
N ASN A 53 -3.97 20.00 -17.61
CA ASN A 53 -5.25 19.33 -17.40
C ASN A 53 -5.56 18.25 -18.45
N LEU A 54 -4.53 17.55 -18.95
CA LEU A 54 -4.69 16.41 -19.86
C LEU A 54 -4.91 15.08 -19.11
N ILE A 55 -4.42 15.02 -17.87
CA ILE A 55 -4.64 13.94 -16.91
C ILE A 55 -4.99 14.57 -15.55
N ASP A 56 -5.86 13.92 -14.80
CA ASP A 56 -6.17 14.32 -13.42
C ASP A 56 -5.06 13.88 -12.45
N ALA A 57 -5.15 14.35 -11.20
CA ALA A 57 -4.15 14.08 -10.16
C ALA A 57 -4.12 12.60 -9.78
N ASP A 58 -5.28 11.93 -9.75
CA ASP A 58 -5.41 10.52 -9.39
C ASP A 58 -4.75 9.62 -10.41
N ALA A 59 -4.97 9.88 -11.70
CA ALA A 59 -4.32 9.16 -12.79
C ALA A 59 -2.80 9.34 -12.74
N LEU A 60 -2.31 10.55 -12.46
CA LEU A 60 -0.88 10.80 -12.30
C LEU A 60 -0.31 10.01 -11.11
N SER A 61 -0.94 10.10 -9.95
CA SER A 61 -0.57 9.36 -8.72
C SER A 61 -0.55 7.85 -8.95
N MET A 62 -1.57 7.31 -9.63
CA MET A 62 -1.62 5.89 -9.98
C MET A 62 -0.47 5.48 -10.90
N ILE A 63 -0.12 6.30 -11.89
CA ILE A 63 1.00 6.03 -12.79
C ILE A 63 2.32 6.02 -12.01
N GLU A 64 2.53 6.97 -11.10
CA GLU A 64 3.69 7.00 -10.20
C GLU A 64 3.79 5.74 -9.35
N GLY A 65 2.66 5.31 -8.76
CA GLY A 65 2.54 4.08 -7.98
C GLY A 65 2.87 2.82 -8.79
N VAL A 66 2.47 2.73 -10.06
CA VAL A 66 2.88 1.63 -10.96
C VAL A 66 4.39 1.54 -11.07
N PHE A 67 5.06 2.68 -11.24
CA PHE A 67 6.51 2.66 -11.31
C PHE A 67 7.15 2.32 -9.96
N GLN A 68 6.58 2.76 -8.83
CA GLN A 68 7.07 2.39 -7.49
C GLN A 68 6.99 0.88 -7.26
N VAL A 69 5.89 0.23 -7.62
CA VAL A 69 5.72 -1.24 -7.54
C VAL A 69 6.79 -2.00 -8.33
N SER A 70 7.37 -1.39 -9.37
CA SER A 70 8.46 -2.02 -10.13
C SER A 70 9.81 -2.01 -9.41
N ASP A 71 10.02 -1.12 -8.43
CA ASP A 71 11.26 -1.03 -7.65
C ASP A 71 11.18 -1.77 -6.31
N LEU A 72 9.97 -1.97 -5.79
CA LEU A 72 9.73 -2.57 -4.49
C LEU A 72 9.75 -4.11 -4.51
N SER A 73 10.05 -4.67 -3.35
CA SER A 73 10.04 -6.11 -3.08
C SER A 73 9.11 -6.46 -1.91
N ALA A 74 8.81 -7.75 -1.74
CA ALA A 74 7.89 -8.23 -0.72
C ALA A 74 8.29 -7.78 0.69
N ARG A 75 9.59 -7.78 1.02
CA ARG A 75 10.08 -7.28 2.32
C ARG A 75 9.73 -5.83 2.63
N ASP A 76 9.52 -5.00 1.61
CA ASP A 76 9.36 -3.56 1.81
C ASP A 76 7.95 -3.21 2.29
N ILE A 77 6.96 -4.08 2.02
CA ILE A 77 5.55 -3.84 2.36
C ILE A 77 4.85 -5.02 3.06
N MET A 78 5.53 -6.15 3.29
CA MET A 78 4.90 -7.29 3.99
C MET A 78 4.46 -6.91 5.41
N VAL A 79 3.40 -7.55 5.87
CA VAL A 79 3.02 -7.56 7.29
C VAL A 79 4.04 -8.43 8.04
N PRO A 80 4.86 -7.87 8.95
CA PRO A 80 5.90 -8.62 9.64
C PRO A 80 5.33 -9.73 10.52
N ARG A 81 6.08 -10.83 10.70
CA ARG A 81 5.66 -12.01 11.48
C ARG A 81 5.01 -11.69 12.83
N PRO A 82 5.52 -10.79 13.68
CA PRO A 82 4.89 -10.48 14.98
C PRO A 82 3.49 -9.85 14.86
N GLN A 83 3.19 -9.21 13.73
CA GLN A 83 1.95 -8.50 13.47
C GLN A 83 0.93 -9.35 12.69
N MET A 84 1.31 -10.56 12.26
CA MET A 84 0.38 -11.44 11.57
C MET A 84 -0.71 -11.94 12.53
N ASP A 85 -1.96 -11.78 12.14
CA ASP A 85 -3.08 -12.47 12.78
C ASP A 85 -3.17 -13.88 12.21
N VAL A 86 -2.92 -14.88 13.04
CA VAL A 86 -2.88 -16.30 12.65
C VAL A 86 -3.82 -17.12 13.49
N ILE A 87 -4.34 -18.21 12.93
CA ILE A 87 -5.17 -19.17 13.66
C ILE A 87 -4.39 -20.46 13.94
N ASP A 88 -4.43 -20.92 15.18
CA ASP A 88 -3.79 -22.18 15.57
C ASP A 88 -4.80 -23.31 15.52
N ILE A 89 -4.68 -24.15 14.49
CA ILE A 89 -5.63 -25.23 14.22
C ILE A 89 -5.38 -26.48 15.10
N THR A 90 -4.41 -26.42 16.01
CA THR A 90 -4.27 -27.40 17.10
C THR A 90 -5.23 -27.12 18.25
N LYS A 91 -5.81 -25.91 18.27
CA LYS A 91 -6.73 -25.46 19.30
C LYS A 91 -8.19 -25.51 18.82
N PRO A 92 -9.16 -25.64 19.75
CA PRO A 92 -10.57 -25.54 19.43
C PRO A 92 -10.92 -24.22 18.75
N ILE A 93 -11.95 -24.24 17.88
CA ILE A 93 -12.40 -23.07 17.12
C ILE A 93 -12.72 -21.90 18.04
N GLU A 94 -13.26 -22.18 19.21
CA GLU A 94 -13.72 -21.22 20.20
C GLU A 94 -12.58 -20.36 20.76
N GLU A 95 -11.33 -20.85 20.72
CA GLU A 95 -10.17 -20.12 21.22
C GLU A 95 -9.68 -19.03 20.26
N TRP A 96 -9.86 -19.20 18.95
CA TRP A 96 -9.38 -18.26 17.93
C TRP A 96 -10.50 -17.58 17.13
N MET A 97 -11.74 -18.04 17.24
CA MET A 97 -12.89 -17.36 16.63
C MET A 97 -13.04 -15.88 17.09
N PRO A 98 -12.80 -15.52 18.37
CA PRO A 98 -12.84 -14.12 18.78
C PRO A 98 -11.87 -13.24 18.00
N LEU A 99 -10.65 -13.73 17.72
CA LEU A 99 -9.65 -13.02 16.92
C LEU A 99 -10.19 -12.77 15.50
N VAL A 100 -10.79 -13.79 14.87
CA VAL A 100 -11.34 -13.67 13.51
C VAL A 100 -12.44 -12.60 13.43
N LEU A 101 -13.29 -12.52 14.46
CA LEU A 101 -14.35 -11.52 14.54
C LEU A 101 -13.84 -10.11 14.84
N GLU A 102 -12.81 -9.99 15.68
CA GLU A 102 -12.21 -8.72 16.07
C GLU A 102 -11.44 -8.08 14.91
N THR A 103 -10.64 -8.86 14.19
CA THR A 103 -9.78 -8.33 13.13
C THR A 103 -10.49 -8.21 11.78
N ALA A 104 -11.60 -8.93 11.60
CA ALA A 104 -12.44 -8.88 10.41
C ALA A 104 -11.71 -9.12 9.07
N HIS A 105 -10.55 -9.78 9.10
CA HIS A 105 -9.81 -10.10 7.87
C HIS A 105 -10.55 -11.12 7.01
N SER A 106 -10.35 -11.05 5.71
CA SER A 106 -10.92 -12.04 4.77
C SER A 106 -10.18 -13.39 4.80
N ARG A 107 -8.92 -13.39 5.21
CA ARG A 107 -8.00 -14.54 5.14
C ARG A 107 -7.10 -14.60 6.35
N PHE A 108 -6.83 -15.82 6.83
CA PHE A 108 -5.96 -16.07 7.97
C PHE A 108 -4.96 -17.18 7.66
N PRO A 109 -3.65 -16.99 7.91
CA PRO A 109 -2.70 -18.08 7.94
C PRO A 109 -3.07 -19.06 9.06
N ALA A 110 -3.13 -20.35 8.72
CA ALA A 110 -3.38 -21.44 9.65
C ALA A 110 -2.04 -22.08 10.04
N ILE A 111 -1.79 -22.20 11.34
CA ILE A 111 -0.55 -22.73 11.90
C ILE A 111 -0.79 -24.02 12.70
N ASP A 112 0.27 -24.82 12.83
CA ASP A 112 0.30 -26.05 13.64
C ASP A 112 1.13 -25.83 14.91
N GLY A 113 0.54 -25.16 15.91
CA GLY A 113 1.13 -24.85 17.23
C GLY A 113 2.31 -23.87 17.23
N ASP A 114 3.00 -23.71 16.10
CA ASP A 114 4.16 -22.86 15.91
C ASP A 114 3.92 -21.89 14.75
N ARG A 115 4.20 -20.59 14.97
CA ARG A 115 3.99 -19.54 13.96
C ARG A 115 4.85 -19.73 12.70
N ASP A 116 5.95 -20.47 12.80
CA ASP A 116 6.78 -20.80 11.63
C ASP A 116 6.23 -21.99 10.83
N LYS A 117 5.26 -22.71 11.38
CA LYS A 117 4.60 -23.86 10.73
C LYS A 117 3.24 -23.47 10.16
N VAL A 118 3.26 -22.61 9.14
CA VAL A 118 2.06 -22.30 8.36
C VAL A 118 1.74 -23.50 7.46
N ILE A 119 0.56 -24.08 7.63
CA ILE A 119 0.11 -25.26 6.89
C ILE A 119 -0.90 -24.92 5.78
N GLY A 120 -1.46 -23.70 5.81
CA GLY A 120 -2.45 -23.27 4.84
C GLY A 120 -3.03 -21.90 5.13
N THR A 121 -4.04 -21.53 4.35
CA THR A 121 -4.81 -20.29 4.50
C THR A 121 -6.29 -20.62 4.64
N LEU A 122 -6.91 -20.12 5.69
CA LEU A 122 -8.36 -20.16 5.87
C LEU A 122 -8.98 -18.88 5.28
N LEU A 123 -10.09 -19.02 4.57
CA LEU A 123 -10.92 -17.87 4.20
C LEU A 123 -12.04 -17.73 5.23
N ALA A 124 -12.19 -16.54 5.81
CA ALA A 124 -13.17 -16.28 6.88
C ALA A 124 -14.59 -16.65 6.45
N LYS A 125 -14.96 -16.37 5.20
CA LYS A 125 -16.28 -16.73 4.64
C LYS A 125 -16.60 -18.23 4.69
N ASP A 126 -15.59 -19.10 4.72
CA ASP A 126 -15.83 -20.54 4.77
C ASP A 126 -16.25 -21.00 6.18
N LEU A 127 -16.02 -20.17 7.21
CA LEU A 127 -16.57 -20.36 8.56
C LEU A 127 -18.10 -20.21 8.59
N LEU A 128 -18.75 -19.69 7.55
CA LEU A 128 -20.21 -19.73 7.47
C LEU A 128 -20.74 -21.17 7.46
N ARG A 129 -19.95 -22.15 6.99
CA ARG A 129 -20.30 -23.58 7.02
C ARG A 129 -20.33 -24.15 8.43
N TYR A 130 -19.53 -23.59 9.35
CA TYR A 130 -19.51 -23.98 10.76
C TYR A 130 -20.90 -23.89 11.41
N TYR A 131 -21.71 -22.92 10.99
CA TYR A 131 -23.07 -22.73 11.50
C TYR A 131 -24.14 -23.51 10.74
N ALA A 132 -23.82 -24.01 9.53
CA ALA A 132 -24.78 -24.65 8.63
C ALA A 132 -24.69 -26.18 8.63
N GLU A 133 -23.52 -26.74 8.94
CA GLU A 133 -23.23 -28.17 8.84
C GLU A 133 -23.11 -28.81 10.25
N GLU A 134 -23.62 -30.03 10.43
CA GLU A 134 -23.56 -30.75 11.73
C GLU A 134 -22.14 -31.20 12.10
N SER A 135 -21.27 -31.38 11.10
CA SER A 135 -19.86 -31.73 11.26
C SER A 135 -19.01 -30.76 10.45
N PHE A 136 -18.13 -30.03 11.11
CA PHE A 136 -17.22 -29.08 10.47
C PHE A 136 -15.80 -29.35 10.94
N ASP A 137 -14.90 -29.63 9.99
CA ASP A 137 -13.46 -29.64 10.24
C ASP A 137 -12.82 -28.47 9.49
N VAL A 138 -12.17 -27.58 10.23
CA VAL A 138 -11.47 -26.43 9.66
C VAL A 138 -10.34 -26.87 8.72
N ARG A 139 -9.72 -28.03 8.97
CA ARG A 139 -8.59 -28.55 8.18
C ARG A 139 -9.00 -28.81 6.73
N ASP A 140 -10.23 -29.25 6.50
CA ASP A 140 -10.75 -29.52 5.15
C ASP A 140 -10.97 -28.24 4.33
N MET A 141 -11.10 -27.09 5.00
CA MET A 141 -11.32 -25.79 4.37
C MET A 141 -10.02 -25.04 4.07
N LEU A 142 -8.88 -25.53 4.56
CA LEU A 142 -7.59 -24.90 4.35
C LEU A 142 -7.19 -24.99 2.88
N ARG A 143 -6.79 -23.85 2.33
CA ARG A 143 -6.15 -23.78 1.02
C ARG A 143 -4.64 -23.84 1.19
N PRO A 144 -3.89 -24.41 0.22
CA PRO A 144 -2.44 -24.41 0.28
C PRO A 144 -1.88 -22.98 0.41
N ALA A 145 -0.98 -22.77 1.37
CA ALA A 145 -0.24 -21.53 1.49
C ALA A 145 0.81 -21.43 0.36
N VAL A 146 0.95 -20.24 -0.21
CA VAL A 146 2.02 -19.96 -1.19
C VAL A 146 3.15 -19.25 -0.46
N PHE A 147 4.36 -19.78 -0.59
CA PHE A 147 5.57 -19.22 0.03
C PHE A 147 6.40 -18.47 -1.01
N ILE A 148 6.89 -17.28 -0.64
CA ILE A 148 7.73 -16.44 -1.50
C ILE A 148 8.93 -15.90 -0.71
N PRO A 149 10.08 -15.68 -1.36
CA PRO A 149 11.20 -15.03 -0.69
C PRO A 149 10.93 -13.53 -0.49
N GLU A 150 11.55 -12.95 0.54
CA GLU A 150 11.55 -11.51 0.81
C GLU A 150 11.93 -10.66 -0.41
N SER A 151 12.88 -11.14 -1.22
CA SER A 151 13.42 -10.42 -2.38
C SER A 151 12.51 -10.42 -3.62
N LYS A 152 11.32 -11.04 -3.56
CA LYS A 152 10.42 -11.12 -4.71
C LYS A 152 9.86 -9.74 -5.05
N GLN A 153 10.06 -9.28 -6.28
CA GLN A 153 9.56 -7.97 -6.73
C GLN A 153 8.02 -7.93 -6.78
N LEU A 154 7.45 -6.78 -6.44
CA LEU A 154 6.00 -6.62 -6.33
C LEU A 154 5.28 -6.70 -7.68
N ASN A 155 5.88 -6.18 -8.76
CA ASN A 155 5.33 -6.31 -10.12
C ASN A 155 5.16 -7.79 -10.56
N VAL A 156 6.11 -8.66 -10.18
CA VAL A 156 6.06 -10.11 -10.42
C VAL A 156 5.01 -10.74 -9.52
N LEU A 157 4.98 -10.37 -8.24
CA LEU A 157 4.02 -10.88 -7.27
C LEU A 157 2.57 -10.54 -7.66
N LEU A 158 2.29 -9.31 -8.10
CA LEU A 158 0.97 -8.89 -8.58
C LEU A 158 0.51 -9.73 -9.76
N ARG A 159 1.42 -10.04 -10.70
CA ARG A 159 1.13 -10.93 -11.83
C ARG A 159 0.81 -12.35 -11.37
N ASP A 160 1.53 -12.86 -10.37
CA ASP A 160 1.29 -14.19 -9.81
C ASP A 160 -0.05 -14.27 -9.09
N PHE A 161 -0.41 -13.25 -8.30
CA PHE A 161 -1.73 -13.17 -7.65
C PHE A 161 -2.87 -13.17 -8.68
N ARG A 162 -2.75 -12.37 -9.75
CA ARG A 162 -3.74 -12.33 -10.85
C ARG A 162 -3.86 -13.66 -11.58
N SER A 163 -2.76 -14.38 -11.79
CA SER A 163 -2.74 -15.62 -12.57
C SER A 163 -3.23 -16.82 -11.77
N ASN A 164 -2.84 -16.92 -10.51
CA ASN A 164 -3.10 -18.10 -9.67
C ASN A 164 -4.39 -17.99 -8.84
N ARG A 165 -5.08 -16.83 -8.85
CA ARG A 165 -6.25 -16.54 -8.01
C ARG A 165 -6.01 -16.79 -6.52
N ASN A 166 -4.76 -16.68 -6.10
CA ASN A 166 -4.38 -16.65 -4.70
C ASN A 166 -4.05 -15.20 -4.36
N HIS A 167 -4.56 -14.68 -3.24
CA HIS A 167 -4.49 -13.27 -2.87
C HIS A 167 -3.71 -13.06 -1.57
N MET A 168 -3.06 -14.10 -1.05
CA MET A 168 -2.19 -14.06 0.12
C MET A 168 -1.00 -14.98 -0.10
N ALA A 169 0.19 -14.50 0.28
CA ALA A 169 1.41 -15.28 0.30
C ALA A 169 2.12 -15.13 1.66
N ILE A 170 2.80 -16.19 2.08
CA ILE A 170 3.67 -16.20 3.25
C ILE A 170 5.08 -15.84 2.78
N VAL A 171 5.67 -14.85 3.40
CA VAL A 171 7.03 -14.41 3.08
C VAL A 171 8.00 -15.18 3.96
N VAL A 172 9.05 -15.72 3.35
CA VAL A 172 10.10 -16.48 4.05
C VAL A 172 11.46 -15.80 3.94
N ASP A 173 12.23 -15.93 5.02
CA ASP A 173 13.63 -15.49 5.08
C ASP A 173 14.57 -16.51 4.41
N GLU A 174 15.87 -16.21 4.38
CA GLU A 174 16.88 -17.06 3.76
C GLU A 174 17.12 -18.39 4.49
N TYR A 175 16.67 -18.50 5.74
CA TYR A 175 16.77 -19.68 6.57
C TYR A 175 15.51 -20.55 6.52
N GLY A 176 14.49 -20.11 5.76
CA GLY A 176 13.20 -20.79 5.62
C GLY A 176 12.22 -20.51 6.77
N GLY A 177 12.53 -19.55 7.65
CA GLY A 177 11.61 -19.04 8.66
C GLY A 177 10.54 -18.15 8.05
N VAL A 178 9.39 -18.03 8.71
CA VAL A 178 8.36 -17.08 8.28
C VAL A 178 8.84 -15.67 8.63
N ALA A 179 8.97 -14.81 7.63
CA ALA A 179 9.29 -13.40 7.81
C ALA A 179 8.02 -12.54 7.98
N GLY A 180 6.93 -12.94 7.33
CA GLY A 180 5.68 -12.19 7.31
C GLY A 180 4.63 -12.78 6.37
N LEU A 181 3.63 -11.97 6.04
CA LEU A 181 2.69 -12.25 4.96
C LEU A 181 2.49 -11.02 4.08
N ILE A 182 1.99 -11.23 2.87
CA ILE A 182 1.63 -10.16 1.95
C ILE A 182 0.38 -10.54 1.18
N THR A 183 -0.46 -9.57 0.89
CA THR A 183 -1.73 -9.74 0.19
C THR A 183 -1.73 -9.01 -1.15
N ILE A 184 -2.70 -9.31 -2.02
CA ILE A 184 -2.84 -8.57 -3.28
C ILE A 184 -3.27 -7.13 -3.01
N GLU A 185 -4.06 -6.93 -1.96
CA GLU A 185 -4.55 -5.64 -1.51
C GLU A 185 -3.38 -4.72 -1.14
N ASP A 186 -2.38 -5.20 -0.39
CA ASP A 186 -1.17 -4.43 -0.04
C ASP A 186 -0.40 -3.96 -1.28
N VAL A 187 -0.34 -4.80 -2.32
CA VAL A 187 0.37 -4.47 -3.58
C VAL A 187 -0.43 -3.46 -4.42
N LEU A 188 -1.76 -3.58 -4.42
CA LEU A 188 -2.64 -2.63 -5.12
C LEU A 188 -2.64 -1.27 -4.43
N GLU A 189 -2.57 -1.22 -3.11
CA GLU A 189 -2.45 0.01 -2.33
C GLU A 189 -1.20 0.82 -2.71
N GLN A 190 -0.11 0.18 -3.12
CA GLN A 190 1.06 0.92 -3.63
C GLN A 190 0.83 1.60 -4.99
N ILE A 191 -0.19 1.18 -5.74
CA ILE A 191 -0.55 1.78 -7.02
C ILE A 191 -1.65 2.80 -6.82
N VAL A 192 -2.73 2.39 -6.17
CA VAL A 192 -3.95 3.19 -6.04
C VAL A 192 -3.85 4.19 -4.90
N GLY A 193 -2.92 3.98 -3.96
CA GLY A 193 -2.99 4.56 -2.62
C GLY A 193 -4.08 3.87 -1.80
N ASP A 194 -4.27 4.32 -0.56
CA ASP A 194 -5.42 3.97 0.25
C ASP A 194 -6.68 4.33 -0.55
N ILE A 195 -7.49 3.31 -0.85
CA ILE A 195 -8.81 3.51 -1.42
C ILE A 195 -9.66 4.13 -0.31
N GLU A 196 -10.07 5.38 -0.51
CA GLU A 196 -11.06 6.03 0.36
C GLU A 196 -12.30 5.13 0.42
N ASP A 197 -12.68 4.73 1.63
CA ASP A 197 -13.85 3.86 1.83
C ASP A 197 -15.08 4.60 1.26
N GLU A 198 -16.16 3.89 0.91
CA GLU A 198 -17.38 4.51 0.35
C GLU A 198 -18.04 5.54 1.30
N TYR A 199 -17.47 5.71 2.49
CA TYR A 199 -17.84 6.66 3.55
C TYR A 199 -16.89 7.86 3.69
N ASP A 200 -15.77 7.89 2.96
CA ASP A 200 -14.85 9.03 2.91
C ASP A 200 -15.16 9.82 1.63
N PHE A 201 -16.03 10.83 1.78
CA PHE A 201 -16.28 11.82 0.74
C PHE A 201 -15.32 13.01 0.90
N ASP A 202 -14.84 13.45 -0.27
CA ASP A 202 -14.43 14.79 -0.70
C ASP A 202 -12.93 15.18 -0.60
N GLU A 203 -12.24 14.97 -1.72
CA GLU A 203 -10.94 15.59 -2.07
C GLU A 203 -11.00 17.14 -2.18
N GLU A 204 -12.21 17.71 -2.27
CA GLU A 204 -12.46 19.16 -2.24
C GLU A 204 -12.41 19.77 -0.83
N GLU A 205 -12.25 18.96 0.22
CA GLU A 205 -12.26 19.46 1.59
C GLU A 205 -10.91 20.09 2.02
N ASP A 206 -11.03 21.21 2.75
CA ASP A 206 -9.94 21.98 3.36
C ASP A 206 -8.87 21.10 4.02
N ASN A 207 -7.62 21.56 4.03
CA ASN A 207 -6.47 20.86 4.64
C ASN A 207 -6.66 20.42 6.11
N ILE A 208 -7.57 21.08 6.82
CA ILE A 208 -7.89 20.85 8.23
C ILE A 208 -9.41 20.73 8.38
N LEU A 209 -9.87 19.53 8.74
CA LEU A 209 -11.29 19.22 8.84
C LEU A 209 -11.70 18.86 10.26
N PRO A 210 -12.72 19.51 10.85
CA PRO A 210 -13.22 19.13 12.15
C PRO A 210 -13.93 17.78 12.07
N VAL A 211 -13.44 16.80 12.84
CA VAL A 211 -14.09 15.50 13.01
C VAL A 211 -15.22 15.66 14.02
N LYS A 212 -16.46 15.54 13.57
CA LYS A 212 -17.65 15.53 14.44
C LYS A 212 -17.76 14.19 15.15
N ASP A 213 -17.00 14.01 16.21
CA ASP A 213 -17.23 12.90 17.11
C ASP A 213 -18.08 13.35 18.30
N GLY A 214 -19.12 12.60 18.65
CA GLY A 214 -20.15 12.96 19.64
C GLY A 214 -19.65 13.10 21.08
N VAL A 215 -18.33 13.12 21.30
CA VAL A 215 -17.65 13.10 22.58
C VAL A 215 -16.85 14.38 22.75
N ARG A 216 -17.42 15.37 23.45
CA ARG A 216 -16.81 16.48 24.24
C ARG A 216 -15.52 17.20 23.80
N ARG A 217 -14.84 16.84 22.71
CA ARG A 217 -13.53 17.34 22.28
C ARG A 217 -13.51 17.50 20.77
N LEU A 218 -13.11 18.68 20.31
CA LEU A 218 -12.86 18.88 18.89
C LEU A 218 -11.58 18.14 18.52
N ARG A 219 -11.69 17.29 17.51
CA ARG A 219 -10.56 16.67 16.81
C ARG A 219 -10.57 17.14 15.37
N TRP A 220 -9.41 17.15 14.74
CA TRP A 220 -9.26 17.55 13.35
C TRP A 220 -8.53 16.49 12.54
N ARG A 221 -9.02 16.18 11.36
CA ARG A 221 -8.28 15.45 10.33
C ARG A 221 -7.43 16.46 9.58
N VAL A 222 -6.13 16.27 9.54
CA VAL A 222 -5.15 17.22 8.97
C VAL A 222 -4.30 16.50 7.93
N LYS A 223 -4.23 17.05 6.71
CA LYS A 223 -3.31 16.57 5.67
C LYS A 223 -1.87 16.89 6.09
N ALA A 224 -0.93 15.97 5.91
CA ALA A 224 0.46 16.18 6.30
C ALA A 224 1.15 17.32 5.54
N LEU A 225 0.69 17.62 4.33
CA LEU A 225 1.15 18.75 3.51
C LEU A 225 0.64 20.12 4.01
N THR A 226 -0.25 20.14 5.01
CA THR A 226 -0.72 21.38 5.65
C THR A 226 0.48 22.18 6.16
N GLU A 227 0.53 23.47 5.85
CA GLU A 227 1.56 24.37 6.36
C GLU A 227 1.42 24.55 7.87
N ILE A 228 2.55 24.66 8.58
CA ILE A 228 2.55 24.86 10.04
C ILE A 228 1.79 26.14 10.42
N GLY A 229 1.92 27.21 9.61
CA GLY A 229 1.17 28.44 9.78
C GLY A 229 -0.35 28.23 9.76
N GLN A 230 -0.86 27.43 8.82
CA GLN A 230 -2.29 27.14 8.70
C GLN A 230 -2.82 26.37 9.93
N LEU A 231 -2.05 25.42 10.46
CA LEU A 231 -2.42 24.71 11.69
C LEU A 231 -2.40 25.66 12.90
N ASN A 232 -1.37 26.51 12.99
CA ASN A 232 -1.24 27.51 14.06
C ASN A 232 -2.42 28.48 14.09
N GLU A 233 -2.89 28.95 12.93
CA GLU A 233 -4.07 29.82 12.85
C GLU A 233 -5.35 29.07 13.28
N THR A 234 -5.54 27.85 12.79
CA THR A 234 -6.79 27.09 13.00
C THR A 234 -6.91 26.59 14.44
N LEU A 235 -5.80 26.11 14.99
CA LEU A 235 -5.73 25.58 16.35
C LEU A 235 -5.14 26.61 17.31
N GLY A 236 -4.83 27.85 16.96
CA GLY A 236 -4.22 28.81 17.91
C GLY A 236 -2.98 28.25 18.62
N THR A 237 -2.15 27.50 17.90
CA THR A 237 -0.87 26.94 18.38
C THR A 237 0.29 27.85 17.95
N ALA A 238 1.51 27.53 18.38
CA ALA A 238 2.71 28.32 18.09
C ALA A 238 3.90 27.42 17.74
N PHE A 239 3.68 26.42 16.89
CA PHE A 239 4.76 25.59 16.36
C PHE A 239 5.69 26.44 15.47
N SER A 240 7.01 26.21 15.56
CA SER A 240 8.01 26.87 14.72
C SER A 240 8.05 26.25 13.31
N ASP A 241 8.29 27.09 12.31
CA ASP A 241 8.50 26.77 10.90
C ASP A 241 9.96 26.99 10.44
N ASP A 242 10.90 27.13 11.38
CA ASP A 242 12.29 27.49 11.06
C ASP A 242 13.06 26.39 10.28
N ASP A 243 12.77 25.12 10.57
CA ASP A 243 13.47 23.95 10.01
C ASP A 243 12.62 23.15 8.98
N VAL A 244 11.30 23.26 9.06
CA VAL A 244 10.33 22.47 8.29
C VAL A 244 9.06 23.29 8.08
N ASP A 245 8.47 23.21 6.88
CA ASP A 245 7.32 24.08 6.53
C ASP A 245 5.95 23.41 6.78
N THR A 246 5.90 22.07 6.83
CA THR A 246 4.65 21.29 6.85
C THR A 246 4.46 20.50 8.14
N ILE A 247 3.22 20.12 8.45
CA ILE A 247 2.91 19.27 9.61
C ILE A 247 3.60 17.91 9.50
N GLY A 248 3.70 17.34 8.29
CA GLY A 248 4.43 16.10 8.06
C GLY A 248 5.91 16.22 8.42
N GLY A 249 6.53 17.33 8.05
CA GLY A 249 7.90 17.67 8.43
C GLY A 249 8.06 17.84 9.94
N LEU A 250 7.16 18.59 10.59
CA LEU A 250 7.13 18.79 12.04
C LEU A 250 7.09 17.45 12.79
N VAL A 251 6.18 16.57 12.40
CA VAL A 251 5.99 15.26 13.03
C VAL A 251 7.19 14.34 12.81
N ALA A 252 7.71 14.27 11.57
CA ALA A 252 8.87 13.43 11.27
C ALA A 252 10.13 13.91 12.02
N ASN A 253 10.32 15.22 12.13
CA ASN A 253 11.42 15.82 12.89
C ASN A 253 11.28 15.50 14.39
N HIS A 254 10.08 15.62 14.96
CA HIS A 254 9.81 15.27 16.36
C HIS A 254 10.11 13.79 16.68
N LEU A 255 9.69 12.87 15.79
CA LEU A 255 9.89 11.44 15.99
C LEU A 255 11.30 10.95 15.62
N GLY A 256 12.08 11.75 14.87
CA GLY A 256 13.39 11.37 14.35
C GLY A 256 13.36 10.22 13.34
N ARG A 257 12.17 9.89 12.80
CA ARG A 257 11.92 8.84 11.81
C ARG A 257 10.65 9.14 11.02
N VAL A 258 10.46 8.45 9.89
CA VAL A 258 9.18 8.45 9.19
C VAL A 258 8.08 7.92 10.14
N PRO A 259 6.98 8.66 10.33
CA PRO A 259 5.85 8.23 11.17
C PRO A 259 5.15 7.03 10.54
N ARG A 260 4.57 6.16 11.37
CA ARG A 260 3.84 4.96 10.93
C ARG A 260 2.38 5.08 11.35
N LYS A 261 1.48 4.49 10.57
CA LYS A 261 0.05 4.39 10.92
C LYS A 261 -0.11 3.85 12.35
N GLY A 262 -0.95 4.52 13.14
CA GLY A 262 -1.19 4.22 14.54
C GLY A 262 -0.19 4.81 15.55
N ASP A 263 0.86 5.51 15.10
CA ASP A 263 1.72 6.28 16.01
C ASP A 263 0.89 7.38 16.71
N VAL A 264 1.01 7.50 18.03
CA VAL A 264 0.35 8.53 18.84
C VAL A 264 1.39 9.22 19.73
N PHE A 265 1.44 10.54 19.69
CA PHE A 265 2.41 11.35 20.43
C PHE A 265 1.88 12.78 20.65
N ASP A 266 2.52 13.50 21.57
CA ASP A 266 2.09 14.83 22.00
C ASP A 266 3.22 15.85 21.75
N ILE A 267 2.89 16.98 21.11
CA ILE A 267 3.80 18.12 20.88
C ILE A 267 3.12 19.38 21.41
N ASP A 268 3.75 20.07 22.36
CA ASP A 268 3.30 21.36 22.92
C ASP A 268 1.80 21.44 23.29
N GLY A 269 1.27 20.39 23.89
CA GLY A 269 -0.13 20.33 24.33
C GLY A 269 -1.12 20.00 23.21
N VAL A 270 -0.63 19.49 22.07
CA VAL A 270 -1.44 18.93 20.99
C VAL A 270 -1.07 17.47 20.80
N ARG A 271 -2.06 16.60 20.76
CA ARG A 271 -1.93 15.20 20.43
C ARG A 271 -2.07 14.99 18.93
N PHE A 272 -1.17 14.20 18.38
CA PHE A 272 -1.18 13.74 17.01
C PHE A 272 -1.31 12.23 16.99
N GLU A 273 -2.18 11.72 16.14
CA GLU A 273 -2.34 10.31 15.82
C GLU A 273 -2.21 10.13 14.31
N VAL A 274 -1.32 9.24 13.87
CA VAL A 274 -1.09 9.01 12.44
C VAL A 274 -2.20 8.10 11.92
N LEU A 275 -3.11 8.68 11.13
CA LEU A 275 -4.17 7.92 10.46
C LEU A 275 -3.64 7.22 9.21
N ARG A 276 -2.74 7.88 8.46
CA ARG A 276 -2.18 7.38 7.20
C ARG A 276 -0.72 7.80 7.02
N ALA A 277 0.13 6.84 6.69
CA ALA A 277 1.54 7.05 6.35
C ALA A 277 2.07 5.89 5.50
N ASP A 278 3.03 6.18 4.62
CA ASP A 278 3.79 5.19 3.86
C ASP A 278 5.24 5.07 4.38
N ALA A 279 6.09 4.34 3.66
CA ALA A 279 7.49 4.12 4.04
C ALA A 279 8.37 5.39 4.03
N ARG A 280 7.92 6.47 3.40
CA ARG A 280 8.67 7.71 3.14
C ARG A 280 8.09 8.90 3.90
N GLN A 281 6.77 8.99 4.05
CA GLN A 281 6.11 10.15 4.65
C GLN A 281 4.76 9.83 5.30
N VAL A 282 4.33 10.72 6.19
CA VAL A 282 2.96 10.74 6.72
C VAL A 282 2.05 11.49 5.73
N HIS A 283 0.79 11.08 5.66
CA HIS A 283 -0.22 11.65 4.75
C HIS A 283 -1.36 12.31 5.51
N VAL A 284 -1.87 11.68 6.56
CA VAL A 284 -3.04 12.18 7.32
C VAL A 284 -2.84 11.95 8.81
N LEU A 285 -3.15 12.98 9.59
CA LEU A 285 -3.06 13.00 11.04
C LEU A 285 -4.42 13.33 11.64
N LEU A 286 -4.76 12.69 12.75
CA LEU A 286 -5.80 13.13 13.66
C LEU A 286 -5.14 13.99 14.73
N VAL A 287 -5.64 15.20 14.92
CA VAL A 287 -5.06 16.21 15.80
C VAL A 287 -6.07 16.59 16.88
N GLU A 288 -5.65 16.61 18.14
CA GLU A 288 -6.49 16.95 19.30
C GLU A 288 -5.74 17.90 20.23
N LYS A 289 -6.38 18.99 20.66
CA LYS A 289 -5.83 19.83 21.73
C LYS A 289 -5.99 19.15 23.09
N LEU A 290 -4.89 19.04 23.83
CA LEU A 290 -4.92 18.59 25.21
C LEU A 290 -5.35 19.74 26.14
N PRO A 291 -6.12 19.46 27.20
CA PRO A 291 -6.46 20.47 28.19
C PRO A 291 -5.20 20.95 28.91
N GLN A 292 -5.06 22.27 29.02
CA GLN A 292 -4.02 22.89 29.83
C GLN A 292 -4.24 22.45 31.28
N GLN A 293 -3.28 21.74 31.87
CA GLN A 293 -3.33 21.42 33.30
C GLN A 293 -3.30 22.75 34.06
N ALA A 294 -4.42 23.12 34.69
CA ALA A 294 -4.45 24.26 35.59
C ALA A 294 -3.41 24.01 36.69
N GLN A 295 -2.35 24.82 36.70
CA GLN A 295 -1.42 24.90 37.82
C GLN A 295 -2.26 25.19 39.07
N GLN A 296 -2.41 24.19 39.93
CA GLN A 296 -2.88 24.42 41.29
C GLN A 296 -1.80 25.23 41.99
N GLU A 297 -1.97 26.55 42.00
CA GLU A 297 -1.30 27.44 42.94
C GLU A 297 -1.69 26.99 44.35
N PHE A 298 -0.84 26.15 44.96
CA PHE A 298 -0.84 25.98 46.40
C PHE A 298 -0.28 27.28 47.00
N SER A 299 -1.19 28.17 47.43
CA SER A 299 -0.91 29.17 48.47
C SER A 299 -1.02 28.54 49.85
#